data_AF-A0A922JCJ2-F1
#
_entry.id   AF-A0A922JCJ2-F1
#
_cell.length_a   1.000
_cell.length_b   1.000
_cell.length_c   1.000
_cell.angle_alpha   90.00
_cell.angle_beta   90.00
_cell.angle_gamma   90.00
#
_symmetry.space_group_name_H-M   'P 1'
#
loop_
_entity.id
_entity.type
_entity.pdbx_description
1 polymer ?
#
loop_
_entity_poly.entity_id
_entity_poly.type
_entity_poly.pdbx_seq_one_letter_code
_entity_poly.pdbx_strand_id
1 'polypeptide(L)'
;MDLQTADGVRRNSTKICAPVMAETVDQMLTQARKAKELGADLVEIRLDFLKTFNPRQDLEILIKQCPLPTLITYRPIWEGGKYDGDESKRQNALRLAMELGADYIDVELQVAHDFYNAIQGKKPAKIKIIVSSHNYQNTPSLEEIGNLVARILATGADIVKVATTAVDITDSARLFQILVHSQVPMIGIVMGEKGFISRILSAKFGGFLTFGSIEAGLVSAPGQPAVKELLELYNFRQLGPDTKVHGVIGNPIGHSKSPHLYNPAFKSVNFNGIYLPLLVDNVANFLKTYSSHDFVGYSYTIPHKEAGFNCCDEIDPIAKEIGAISCMIKRPDGNLMGYNVDYLGAIAAIEEGLRASNGASQASGSPLTGKLFVVMGAGGAGKALAFGGKEKGARVIVANRTYDKAKQLASKVGGEAITLAELENFHPEDGMILANTTSVGMKPKIESTPLSKEALKHYSLVFDAIYTPKMTRLLREAQESGATIVYGTEMFINQAFVQFEKFTGLPAPKQLIRDTLARNT
;
A
#
# COMPACT_ATOMS: atom_id res chain seq x y z
N MET A 1 11.46 -12.13 21.07
CA MET A 1 10.83 -12.13 22.40
C MET A 1 10.10 -10.81 22.54
N ASP A 2 8.78 -10.82 22.46
CA ASP A 2 7.99 -9.60 22.51
C ASP A 2 7.99 -9.00 23.91
N LEU A 3 8.00 -7.67 23.99
CA LEU A 3 7.97 -6.95 25.26
C LEU A 3 6.51 -6.65 25.63
N GLN A 4 6.04 -7.16 26.78
CA GLN A 4 4.79 -6.72 27.40
C GLN A 4 4.98 -5.31 27.97
N THR A 5 4.17 -4.35 27.55
CA THR A 5 4.09 -3.02 28.16
C THR A 5 2.94 -2.94 29.16
N ALA A 6 2.97 -1.95 30.06
CA ALA A 6 1.98 -1.72 31.12
C ALA A 6 0.51 -1.69 30.65
N ASP A 7 0.26 -1.37 29.37
CA ASP A 7 -1.08 -1.34 28.76
C ASP A 7 -1.56 -2.71 28.22
N GLY A 8 -0.82 -3.80 28.46
CA GLY A 8 -1.16 -5.16 27.99
C GLY A 8 -0.98 -5.42 26.49
N VAL A 9 -0.57 -4.41 25.71
CA VAL A 9 -0.32 -4.52 24.26
C VAL A 9 1.09 -5.06 24.00
N ARG A 10 1.17 -6.24 23.36
CA ARG A 10 2.42 -6.87 22.92
C ARG A 10 3.06 -6.02 21.81
N ARG A 11 4.27 -5.49 22.03
CA ARG A 11 5.04 -4.77 21.00
C ARG A 11 6.07 -5.70 20.37
N ASN A 12 6.15 -5.72 19.03
CA ASN A 12 7.24 -6.46 18.37
C ASN A 12 8.61 -5.83 18.65
N SER A 13 9.64 -6.66 18.47
CA SER A 13 11.04 -6.28 18.66
C SER A 13 11.71 -5.69 17.42
N THR A 14 11.02 -5.60 16.28
CA THR A 14 11.61 -5.09 15.04
C THR A 14 11.83 -3.59 15.16
N LYS A 15 13.06 -3.17 14.91
CA LYS A 15 13.46 -1.77 15.05
C LYS A 15 13.08 -0.94 13.82
N ILE A 16 12.74 0.33 14.03
CA ILE A 16 12.61 1.33 12.97
C ILE A 16 13.88 2.19 12.98
N CYS A 17 14.69 2.06 11.93
CA CYS A 17 15.87 2.88 11.70
C CYS A 17 15.55 4.05 10.76
N ALA A 18 15.90 5.27 11.14
CA ALA A 18 15.76 6.44 10.29
C ALA A 18 17.08 6.80 9.60
N PRO A 19 17.18 6.77 8.26
CA PRO A 19 18.36 7.25 7.56
C PRO A 19 18.54 8.77 7.71
N VAL A 20 19.76 9.17 8.02
CA VAL A 20 20.21 10.55 8.16
C VAL A 20 21.21 10.81 7.05
N MET A 21 20.84 11.70 6.13
CA MET A 21 21.48 11.88 4.82
C MET A 21 21.76 13.36 4.51
N ALA A 22 21.74 14.23 5.53
CA ALA A 22 22.09 15.62 5.36
C ALA A 22 23.57 15.79 4.97
N GLU A 23 23.92 16.95 4.42
CA GLU A 23 25.27 17.18 3.87
C GLU A 23 26.27 17.71 4.90
N THR A 24 25.81 18.07 6.11
CA THR A 24 26.63 18.59 7.21
C THR A 24 26.27 17.93 8.54
N VAL A 25 27.22 17.90 9.48
CA VAL A 25 27.07 17.30 10.82
C VAL A 25 25.90 17.91 11.61
N ASP A 26 25.77 19.24 11.61
CA ASP A 26 24.69 19.92 12.34
C ASP A 26 23.30 19.59 11.80
N GLN A 27 23.19 19.49 10.47
CA GLN A 27 21.94 19.09 9.82
C GLN A 27 21.64 17.61 10.07
N MET A 28 22.66 16.74 10.12
CA MET A 28 22.51 15.34 10.48
C MET A 28 21.99 15.18 11.92
N LEU A 29 22.52 15.94 12.88
CA LEU A 29 22.02 15.95 14.26
C LEU A 29 20.58 16.47 14.35
N THR A 30 20.23 17.48 13.54
CA THR A 30 18.85 17.99 13.44
C THR A 30 17.90 16.90 12.93
N GLN A 31 18.30 16.17 11.88
CA GLN A 31 17.58 15.02 11.37
C GLN A 31 17.45 13.91 12.43
N ALA A 32 18.50 13.63 13.20
CA ALA A 32 18.45 12.61 14.25
C ALA A 32 17.50 12.99 15.40
N ARG A 33 17.46 14.26 15.82
CA ARG A 33 16.44 14.77 16.76
C ARG A 33 15.04 14.61 16.18
N LYS A 34 14.86 14.91 14.90
CA LYS A 34 13.56 14.73 14.23
C LYS A 34 13.14 13.26 14.19
N ALA A 35 14.06 12.36 13.88
CA ALA A 35 13.82 10.92 13.90
C ALA A 35 13.34 10.44 15.28
N LYS A 36 13.92 10.96 16.37
CA LYS A 36 13.48 10.69 17.73
C LYS A 36 12.06 11.18 18.02
N GLU A 37 11.76 12.42 17.65
CA GLU A 37 10.40 12.99 17.78
C GLU A 37 9.36 12.15 17.04
N LEU A 38 9.73 11.61 15.88
CA LEU A 38 8.87 10.75 15.08
C LEU A 38 8.74 9.31 15.63
N GLY A 39 9.59 8.91 16.59
CA GLY A 39 9.52 7.59 17.23
C GLY A 39 10.38 6.49 16.60
N ALA A 40 11.45 6.85 15.87
CA ALA A 40 12.46 5.90 15.42
C ALA A 40 13.25 5.31 16.61
N ASP A 41 13.70 4.06 16.49
CA ASP A 41 14.48 3.36 17.53
C ASP A 41 15.98 3.64 17.45
N LEU A 42 16.47 4.00 16.27
CA LEU A 42 17.86 4.30 15.96
C LEU A 42 17.94 5.12 14.67
N VAL A 43 19.12 5.68 14.40
CA VAL A 43 19.40 6.39 13.14
C VAL A 43 20.55 5.74 12.39
N GLU A 44 20.45 5.69 11.06
CA GLU A 44 21.56 5.33 10.17
C GLU A 44 22.24 6.62 9.70
N ILE A 45 23.42 6.91 10.22
CA ILE A 45 24.24 8.04 9.79
C ILE A 45 24.96 7.62 8.50
N ARG A 46 24.55 8.22 7.37
CA ARG A 46 25.14 7.97 6.04
C ARG A 46 26.30 8.93 5.79
N LEU A 47 27.49 8.55 6.24
CA LEU A 47 28.71 9.38 6.11
C LEU A 47 29.03 9.74 4.67
N ASP A 48 28.64 8.90 3.71
CA ASP A 48 28.82 9.14 2.28
C ASP A 48 28.02 10.35 1.75
N PHE A 49 27.06 10.89 2.51
CA PHE A 49 26.32 12.10 2.14
C PHE A 49 26.97 13.40 2.64
N LEU A 50 27.93 13.34 3.57
CA LEU A 50 28.63 14.53 4.03
C LEU A 50 29.48 15.13 2.90
N LYS A 51 29.33 16.44 2.66
CA LYS A 51 30.16 17.16 1.68
C LYS A 51 31.61 17.28 2.12
N THR A 52 31.82 17.48 3.42
CA THR A 52 33.13 17.55 4.08
C THR A 52 33.08 16.64 5.30
N PHE A 53 34.10 15.81 5.49
CA PHE A 53 34.16 14.87 6.59
C PHE A 53 35.57 14.83 7.21
N ASN A 54 35.66 15.27 8.46
CA ASN A 54 36.82 15.18 9.34
C ASN A 54 36.61 14.02 10.33
N PRO A 55 37.12 12.80 10.06
CA PRO A 55 36.60 11.58 10.66
C PRO A 55 36.52 11.59 12.18
N ARG A 56 37.58 11.99 12.89
CA ARG A 56 37.58 11.98 14.36
C ARG A 56 36.61 12.99 14.96
N GLN A 57 36.69 14.24 14.52
CA GLN A 57 35.87 15.33 15.06
C GLN A 57 34.39 15.07 14.77
N ASP A 58 34.06 14.75 13.52
CA ASP A 58 32.67 14.62 13.10
C ASP A 58 32.02 13.38 13.68
N LEU A 59 32.72 12.23 13.72
CA LEU A 59 32.19 11.02 14.37
C LEU A 59 32.00 11.21 15.87
N GLU A 60 32.92 11.89 16.54
CA GLU A 60 32.79 12.16 17.98
C GLU A 60 31.55 13.00 18.27
N ILE A 61 31.29 14.03 17.46
CA ILE A 61 30.07 14.85 17.54
C ILE A 61 28.83 14.00 17.23
N LEU A 62 28.83 13.31 16.09
CA LEU A 62 27.68 12.54 15.61
C LEU A 62 27.29 11.43 16.59
N ILE A 63 28.26 10.70 17.16
CA ILE A 63 27.99 9.57 18.08
C ILE A 63 27.59 10.09 19.46
N LYS A 64 28.33 11.05 20.03
CA LYS A 64 28.08 11.51 21.41
C LYS A 64 26.86 12.41 21.55
N GLN A 65 26.51 13.16 20.51
CA GLN A 65 25.37 14.09 20.54
C GLN A 65 24.10 13.50 19.90
N CYS A 66 24.17 12.31 19.31
CA CYS A 66 22.97 11.67 18.77
C CYS A 66 21.98 11.37 19.90
N PRO A 67 20.70 11.73 19.76
CA PRO A 67 19.71 11.48 20.81
C PRO A 67 19.15 10.04 20.79
N LEU A 68 19.61 9.21 19.85
CA LEU A 68 19.23 7.82 19.59
C LEU A 68 20.48 6.95 19.35
N PRO A 69 20.37 5.62 19.48
CA PRO A 69 21.42 4.71 19.05
C PRO A 69 21.84 4.95 17.60
N THR A 70 23.14 4.78 17.33
CA THR A 70 23.75 5.11 16.04
C THR A 70 24.14 3.86 15.26
N LEU A 71 23.68 3.79 14.01
CA LEU A 71 24.20 2.90 12.99
C LEU A 71 25.06 3.73 12.03
N ILE A 72 26.36 3.50 12.01
CA ILE A 72 27.28 4.24 11.13
C ILE A 72 27.48 3.46 9.84
N THR A 73 27.20 4.11 8.71
CA THR A 73 27.35 3.54 7.38
C THR A 73 28.17 4.49 6.51
N TYR A 74 29.22 3.99 5.86
CA TYR A 74 30.02 4.75 4.90
C TYR A 74 29.98 4.07 3.53
N ARG A 75 28.85 4.19 2.82
CA ARG A 75 28.56 3.36 1.65
C ARG A 75 29.40 3.80 0.43
N PRO A 76 30.17 2.90 -0.20
CA PRO A 76 30.92 3.19 -1.41
C PRO A 76 30.05 3.15 -2.67
N ILE A 77 30.51 3.79 -3.75
CA ILE A 77 29.78 3.86 -5.03
C ILE A 77 29.51 2.48 -5.65
N TRP A 78 30.42 1.51 -5.45
CA TRP A 78 30.26 0.15 -5.97
C TRP A 78 29.17 -0.65 -5.24
N GLU A 79 28.69 -0.15 -4.10
CA GLU A 79 27.54 -0.70 -3.35
C GLU A 79 26.40 0.35 -3.27
N GLY A 80 26.28 1.22 -4.28
CA GLY A 80 25.18 2.18 -4.42
C GLY A 80 25.20 3.37 -3.44
N GLY A 81 26.35 3.64 -2.81
CA GLY A 81 26.58 4.84 -2.00
C GLY A 81 27.18 5.99 -2.79
N LYS A 82 27.73 6.97 -2.08
CA LYS A 82 28.37 8.17 -2.67
C LYS A 82 29.88 8.27 -2.44
N TYR A 83 30.47 7.36 -1.65
CA TYR A 83 31.91 7.41 -1.38
C TYR A 83 32.73 6.79 -2.52
N ASP A 84 33.64 7.58 -3.10
CA ASP A 84 34.53 7.20 -4.21
C ASP A 84 36.02 7.37 -3.84
N GLY A 85 36.32 7.35 -2.54
CA GLY A 85 37.68 7.55 -2.03
C GLY A 85 38.44 6.25 -1.78
N ASP A 86 39.57 6.37 -1.10
CA ASP A 86 40.42 5.24 -0.70
C ASP A 86 39.74 4.30 0.30
N GLU A 87 39.70 3.01 -0.03
CA GLU A 87 39.02 1.99 0.78
C GLU A 87 39.63 1.86 2.19
N SER A 88 40.95 2.02 2.34
CA SER A 88 41.59 1.96 3.65
C SER A 88 41.14 3.12 4.55
N LYS A 89 41.03 4.34 4.01
CA LYS A 89 40.47 5.50 4.72
C LYS A 89 39.01 5.28 5.13
N ARG A 90 38.20 4.70 4.24
CA ARG A 90 36.79 4.37 4.52
C ARG A 90 36.66 3.40 5.69
N GLN A 91 37.38 2.28 5.64
CA GLN A 91 37.35 1.29 6.72
C GLN A 91 37.95 1.83 8.02
N ASN A 92 38.98 2.69 7.95
CA ASN A 92 39.51 3.38 9.13
C ASN A 92 38.45 4.25 9.81
N ALA A 93 37.60 4.95 9.05
CA ALA A 93 36.51 5.74 9.62
C ALA A 93 35.47 4.85 10.34
N LEU A 94 35.13 3.68 9.78
CA LEU A 94 34.23 2.72 10.44
C LEU A 94 34.84 2.12 11.71
N ARG A 95 36.15 1.79 11.70
CA ARG A 95 36.87 1.37 12.91
C ARG A 95 36.90 2.47 13.97
N LEU A 96 37.14 3.71 13.56
CA LEU A 96 37.11 4.85 14.46
C LEU A 96 35.73 5.08 15.06
N ALA A 97 34.66 4.92 14.28
CA ALA A 97 33.29 4.99 14.79
C ALA A 97 33.03 3.93 15.87
N MET A 98 33.55 2.71 15.67
CA MET A 98 33.51 1.65 16.66
C MET A 98 34.26 2.02 17.95
N GLU A 99 35.47 2.55 17.83
CA GLU A 99 36.28 3.02 18.98
C GLU A 99 35.60 4.16 19.76
N LEU A 100 34.91 5.04 19.04
CA LEU A 100 34.18 6.18 19.62
C LEU A 100 32.82 5.80 20.22
N GLY A 101 32.41 4.53 20.14
CA GLY A 101 31.24 4.00 20.83
C GLY A 101 29.95 4.00 20.01
N ALA A 102 30.02 3.90 18.68
CA ALA A 102 28.84 3.61 17.87
C ALA A 102 28.15 2.31 18.31
N ASP A 103 26.82 2.25 18.24
CA ASP A 103 26.05 1.06 18.60
C ASP A 103 26.11 -0.02 17.52
N TYR A 104 26.13 0.43 16.25
CA TYR A 104 26.23 -0.43 15.08
C TYR A 104 27.14 0.19 14.02
N ILE A 105 27.80 -0.67 13.25
CA ILE A 105 28.46 -0.30 11.99
C ILE A 105 27.96 -1.21 10.88
N ASP A 106 27.79 -0.66 9.67
CA ASP A 106 27.49 -1.43 8.45
C ASP A 106 28.76 -1.57 7.60
N VAL A 107 29.13 -2.82 7.31
CA VAL A 107 30.28 -3.18 6.46
C VAL A 107 29.79 -4.04 5.30
N GLU A 108 30.19 -3.73 4.08
CA GLU A 108 29.81 -4.47 2.89
C GLU A 108 30.49 -5.85 2.86
N LEU A 109 29.74 -6.88 2.44
CA LEU A 109 30.22 -8.27 2.38
C LEU A 109 31.55 -8.42 1.63
N GLN A 110 31.74 -7.66 0.55
CA GLN A 110 32.95 -7.74 -0.29
C GLN A 110 34.24 -7.47 0.49
N VAL A 111 34.19 -6.64 1.53
CA VAL A 111 35.37 -6.22 2.32
C VAL A 111 35.29 -6.66 3.78
N ALA A 112 34.25 -7.41 4.15
CA ALA A 112 33.99 -7.80 5.53
C ALA A 112 35.15 -8.64 6.13
N HIS A 113 35.72 -9.56 5.36
CA HIS A 113 36.86 -10.38 5.83
C HIS A 113 38.07 -9.51 6.21
N ASP A 114 38.45 -8.57 5.34
CA ASP A 114 39.56 -7.64 5.60
C ASP A 114 39.28 -6.75 6.81
N PHE A 115 38.03 -6.29 6.93
CA PHE A 115 37.60 -5.50 8.07
C PHE A 115 37.75 -6.28 9.39
N TYR A 116 37.27 -7.54 9.44
CA TYR A 116 37.38 -8.40 10.63
C TYR A 116 38.83 -8.72 11.00
N ASN A 117 39.68 -8.98 10.00
CA ASN A 117 41.11 -9.18 10.22
C ASN A 117 41.77 -7.95 10.89
N ALA A 118 41.39 -6.74 10.47
CA ALA A 118 41.93 -5.50 11.02
C ALA A 118 41.49 -5.22 12.48
N ILE A 119 40.34 -5.76 12.92
CA ILE A 119 39.77 -5.52 14.26
C ILE A 119 39.90 -6.73 15.20
N GLN A 120 40.63 -7.77 14.81
CA GLN A 120 40.76 -8.99 15.59
C GLN A 120 41.21 -8.68 17.03
N GLY A 121 40.42 -9.12 18.02
CA GLY A 121 40.65 -8.86 19.45
C GLY A 121 40.38 -7.43 19.93
N LYS A 122 39.92 -6.52 19.04
CA LYS A 122 39.72 -5.09 19.35
C LYS A 122 38.24 -4.66 19.35
N LYS A 123 37.32 -5.55 18.97
CA LYS A 123 35.88 -5.26 18.93
C LYS A 123 35.32 -5.03 20.35
N PRO A 124 34.79 -3.85 20.69
CA PRO A 124 34.14 -3.62 21.98
C PRO A 124 32.92 -4.53 22.17
N ALA A 125 32.67 -5.01 23.38
CA ALA A 125 31.60 -5.99 23.64
C ALA A 125 30.17 -5.47 23.32
N LYS A 126 29.96 -4.15 23.31
CA LYS A 126 28.64 -3.53 23.11
C LYS A 126 28.26 -3.30 21.64
N ILE A 127 29.24 -3.23 20.73
CA ILE A 127 28.97 -2.91 19.33
C ILE A 127 28.49 -4.15 18.56
N LYS A 128 27.56 -3.94 17.62
CA LYS A 128 27.17 -4.97 16.64
C LYS A 128 27.56 -4.55 15.23
N ILE A 129 28.19 -5.46 14.51
CA ILE A 129 28.61 -5.29 13.13
C ILE A 129 27.55 -5.92 12.24
N ILE A 130 26.91 -5.09 11.43
CA ILE A 130 26.02 -5.48 10.36
C ILE A 130 26.88 -5.73 9.13
N VAL A 131 26.79 -6.93 8.55
CA VAL A 131 27.40 -7.19 7.25
C VAL A 131 26.31 -7.25 6.20
N SER A 132 26.45 -6.41 5.17
CA SER A 132 25.40 -6.14 4.20
C SER A 132 25.76 -6.56 2.78
N SER A 133 24.72 -6.89 2.01
CA SER A 133 24.80 -7.10 0.56
C SER A 133 23.56 -6.52 -0.11
N HIS A 134 23.79 -5.82 -1.22
CA HIS A 134 22.74 -5.18 -2.01
C HIS A 134 22.70 -5.77 -3.42
N ASN A 135 21.51 -6.19 -3.84
CA ASN A 135 21.22 -6.57 -5.23
C ASN A 135 20.21 -5.56 -5.79
N TYR A 136 20.66 -4.76 -6.73
CA TYR A 136 19.87 -3.69 -7.34
C TYR A 136 19.06 -4.18 -8.55
N GLN A 137 19.31 -5.38 -9.05
CA GLN A 137 18.73 -5.92 -10.27
C GLN A 137 17.46 -6.72 -10.01
N ASN A 138 17.48 -7.62 -9.03
CA ASN A 138 16.38 -8.53 -8.76
C ASN A 138 16.41 -9.07 -7.31
N THR A 139 15.51 -10.00 -7.03
CA THR A 139 15.57 -10.86 -5.84
C THR A 139 15.96 -12.26 -6.29
N PRO A 140 17.13 -12.80 -5.91
CA PRO A 140 17.59 -14.13 -6.32
C PRO A 140 16.66 -15.26 -5.84
N SER A 141 16.95 -16.48 -6.28
CA SER A 141 16.28 -17.68 -5.79
C SER A 141 16.47 -17.87 -4.28
N LEU A 142 15.62 -18.70 -3.66
CA LEU A 142 15.72 -18.99 -2.23
C LEU A 142 17.08 -19.61 -1.86
N GLU A 143 17.60 -20.49 -2.72
CA GLU A 143 18.91 -21.11 -2.56
C GLU A 143 20.04 -20.09 -2.61
N GLU A 144 20.03 -19.18 -3.60
CA GLU A 144 21.04 -18.13 -3.72
C GLU A 144 21.01 -17.17 -2.52
N ILE A 145 19.82 -16.79 -2.03
CA ILE A 145 19.70 -15.96 -0.83
C ILE A 145 20.21 -16.73 0.40
N GLY A 146 19.89 -18.03 0.53
CA GLY A 146 20.41 -18.87 1.61
C GLY A 146 21.94 -18.96 1.61
N ASN A 147 22.54 -19.18 0.44
CA ASN A 147 23.99 -19.18 0.25
C ASN A 147 24.61 -17.82 0.58
N LEU A 148 23.95 -16.72 0.21
CA LEU A 148 24.38 -15.37 0.56
C LEU A 148 24.37 -15.15 2.08
N VAL A 149 23.30 -15.55 2.77
CA VAL A 149 23.20 -15.48 4.24
C VAL A 149 24.33 -16.28 4.90
N ALA A 150 24.60 -17.51 4.42
CA ALA A 150 25.69 -18.33 4.94
C ALA A 150 27.07 -17.68 4.74
N ARG A 151 27.31 -17.06 3.58
CA ARG A 151 28.55 -16.30 3.31
C ARG A 151 28.70 -15.11 4.24
N ILE A 152 27.63 -14.36 4.48
CA ILE A 152 27.64 -13.23 5.41
C ILE A 152 27.97 -13.72 6.82
N LEU A 153 27.35 -14.80 7.28
CA LEU A 153 27.61 -15.40 8.59
C LEU A 153 29.06 -15.88 8.74
N ALA A 154 29.64 -16.47 7.69
CA ALA A 154 31.02 -16.93 7.69
C ALA A 154 32.04 -15.79 7.88
N THR A 155 31.65 -14.52 7.71
CA THR A 155 32.52 -13.36 8.03
C THR A 155 32.65 -13.09 9.53
N GLY A 156 31.73 -13.60 10.36
CA GLY A 156 31.62 -13.26 11.78
C GLY A 156 30.60 -12.15 12.11
N ALA A 157 29.72 -11.82 11.16
CA ALA A 157 28.64 -10.84 11.32
C ALA A 157 27.75 -11.09 12.54
N ASP A 158 27.44 -10.06 13.32
CA ASP A 158 26.44 -10.16 14.40
C ASP A 158 25.01 -10.10 13.84
N ILE A 159 24.85 -9.39 12.72
CA ILE A 159 23.58 -9.14 12.06
C ILE A 159 23.79 -9.26 10.56
N VAL A 160 22.95 -10.06 9.90
CA VAL A 160 22.93 -10.22 8.44
C VAL A 160 22.05 -9.14 7.82
N LYS A 161 22.51 -8.46 6.76
CA LYS A 161 21.67 -7.53 5.99
C LYS A 161 21.64 -7.91 4.52
N VAL A 162 20.45 -8.22 4.01
CA VAL A 162 20.22 -8.54 2.60
C VAL A 162 19.16 -7.57 2.07
N ALA A 163 19.55 -6.76 1.09
CA ALA A 163 18.66 -5.87 0.37
C ALA A 163 18.60 -6.30 -1.11
N THR A 164 17.43 -6.63 -1.62
CA THR A 164 17.22 -7.03 -3.03
C THR A 164 16.27 -6.06 -3.73
N THR A 165 16.01 -6.25 -5.02
CA THR A 165 15.01 -5.45 -5.77
C THR A 165 13.81 -6.30 -6.18
N ALA A 166 12.60 -5.79 -6.00
CA ALA A 166 11.38 -6.44 -6.48
C ALA A 166 11.21 -6.21 -7.98
N VAL A 167 11.23 -7.29 -8.77
CA VAL A 167 10.73 -7.32 -10.14
C VAL A 167 9.22 -7.60 -10.12
N ASP A 168 8.79 -8.46 -9.20
CA ASP A 168 7.38 -8.76 -8.92
C ASP A 168 7.11 -8.69 -7.40
N ILE A 169 5.87 -8.43 -7.00
CA ILE A 169 5.49 -8.41 -5.57
C ILE A 169 5.73 -9.75 -4.88
N THR A 170 5.70 -10.87 -5.62
CA THR A 170 5.98 -12.22 -5.11
C THR A 170 7.43 -12.42 -4.66
N ASP A 171 8.34 -11.53 -5.05
CA ASP A 171 9.75 -11.59 -4.66
C ASP A 171 9.95 -11.46 -3.14
N SER A 172 9.08 -10.69 -2.48
CA SER A 172 9.14 -10.51 -1.02
C SER A 172 8.93 -11.83 -0.26
N ALA A 173 8.20 -12.79 -0.84
CA ALA A 173 7.93 -14.08 -0.20
C ALA A 173 9.20 -14.90 0.06
N ARG A 174 10.16 -14.87 -0.88
CA ARG A 174 11.45 -15.58 -0.71
C ARG A 174 12.22 -15.04 0.49
N LEU A 175 12.21 -13.72 0.67
CA LEU A 175 12.89 -13.08 1.79
C LEU A 175 12.16 -13.31 3.12
N PHE A 176 10.82 -13.29 3.13
CA PHE A 176 10.04 -13.67 4.32
C PHE A 176 10.34 -15.10 4.78
N GLN A 177 10.45 -16.05 3.83
CA GLN A 177 10.79 -17.44 4.16
C GLN A 177 12.16 -17.53 4.83
N ILE A 178 13.17 -16.81 4.32
CA ILE A 178 14.49 -16.78 4.95
C ILE A 178 14.44 -16.13 6.34
N LEU A 179 13.70 -15.03 6.51
CA LEU A 179 13.58 -14.33 7.79
C LEU A 179 12.96 -15.23 8.88
N VAL A 180 11.89 -15.97 8.55
CA VAL A 180 11.20 -16.86 9.50
C VAL A 180 12.10 -18.01 9.99
N HIS A 181 13.02 -18.47 9.14
CA HIS A 181 13.95 -19.56 9.48
C HIS A 181 15.31 -19.08 9.98
N SER A 182 15.56 -17.77 10.00
CA SER A 182 16.84 -17.21 10.43
C SER A 182 17.01 -17.37 11.94
N GLN A 183 18.07 -18.08 12.34
CA GLN A 183 18.46 -18.24 13.76
C GLN A 183 19.33 -17.08 14.25
N VAL A 184 19.72 -16.18 13.34
CA VAL A 184 20.51 -14.98 13.61
C VAL A 184 19.68 -13.72 13.34
N PRO A 185 19.97 -12.59 14.00
CA PRO A 185 19.37 -11.32 13.65
C PRO A 185 19.59 -11.01 12.16
N MET A 186 18.50 -10.79 11.43
CA MET A 186 18.55 -10.54 9.99
C MET A 186 17.69 -9.34 9.59
N ILE A 187 18.25 -8.51 8.73
CA ILE A 187 17.59 -7.38 8.07
C ILE A 187 17.34 -7.83 6.62
N GLY A 188 16.09 -8.13 6.30
CA GLY A 188 15.67 -8.51 4.96
C GLY A 188 14.77 -7.44 4.37
N ILE A 189 15.19 -6.80 3.28
CA ILE A 189 14.42 -5.78 2.58
C ILE A 189 14.39 -6.05 1.09
N VAL A 190 13.22 -5.86 0.48
CA VAL A 190 13.05 -5.81 -0.96
C VAL A 190 12.71 -4.39 -1.38
N MET A 191 13.55 -3.79 -2.21
CA MET A 191 13.45 -2.42 -2.71
C MET A 191 12.42 -2.30 -3.83
N GLY A 192 11.99 -1.07 -4.08
CA GLY A 192 11.01 -0.73 -5.11
C GLY A 192 9.56 -0.76 -4.60
N GLU A 193 8.64 -0.21 -5.38
CA GLU A 193 7.22 -0.11 -5.02
C GLU A 193 6.59 -1.50 -4.79
N LYS A 194 6.96 -2.49 -5.62
CA LYS A 194 6.52 -3.88 -5.47
C LYS A 194 7.09 -4.57 -4.23
N GLY A 195 8.24 -4.11 -3.73
CA GLY A 195 8.89 -4.62 -2.52
C GLY A 195 8.38 -3.97 -1.23
N PHE A 196 7.47 -2.99 -1.32
CA PHE A 196 6.96 -2.20 -0.18
C PHE A 196 6.51 -3.05 1.01
N ILE A 197 5.81 -4.16 0.75
CA ILE A 197 5.31 -5.05 1.79
C ILE A 197 6.43 -5.66 2.64
N SER A 198 7.64 -5.83 2.10
CA SER A 198 8.79 -6.36 2.84
C SER A 198 9.19 -5.46 4.01
N ARG A 199 9.07 -4.14 3.83
CA ARG A 199 9.46 -3.14 4.84
C ARG A 199 8.51 -3.14 6.02
N ILE A 200 7.24 -3.46 5.80
CA ILE A 200 6.22 -3.47 6.85
C ILE A 200 6.12 -4.86 7.50
N LEU A 201 6.01 -5.91 6.69
CA LEU A 201 5.81 -7.27 7.17
C LEU A 201 7.08 -7.90 7.76
N SER A 202 8.23 -7.21 7.69
CA SER A 202 9.43 -7.56 8.47
C SER A 202 9.10 -7.80 9.95
N ALA A 203 8.23 -6.99 10.55
CA ALA A 203 7.80 -7.16 11.95
C ALA A 203 7.04 -8.46 12.22
N LYS A 204 6.28 -8.96 11.23
CA LYS A 204 5.56 -10.23 11.32
C LYS A 204 6.49 -11.42 11.10
N PHE A 205 7.42 -11.31 10.15
CA PHE A 205 8.24 -12.43 9.69
C PHE A 205 9.64 -12.50 10.33
N GLY A 206 9.90 -11.73 11.39
CA GLY A 206 11.13 -11.87 12.19
C GLY A 206 12.30 -10.98 11.79
N GLY A 207 12.06 -9.94 10.99
CA GLY A 207 13.06 -8.94 10.65
C GLY A 207 13.61 -8.22 11.88
N PHE A 208 14.92 -8.04 11.95
CA PHE A 208 15.60 -7.33 13.04
C PHE A 208 15.33 -5.82 13.00
N LEU A 209 15.36 -5.22 11.81
CA LEU A 209 15.00 -3.81 11.61
C LEU A 209 14.39 -3.56 10.23
N THR A 210 13.65 -2.48 10.13
CA THR A 210 13.20 -1.85 8.88
C THR A 210 13.64 -0.38 8.85
N PHE A 211 13.64 0.23 7.67
CA PHE A 211 13.98 1.65 7.52
C PHE A 211 12.73 2.48 7.26
N GLY A 212 12.61 3.60 7.97
CA GLY A 212 11.56 4.61 7.78
C GLY A 212 12.18 5.98 7.49
N SER A 213 11.71 6.71 6.49
CA SER A 213 12.24 8.05 6.19
C SER A 213 11.76 9.07 7.23
N ILE A 214 12.57 10.10 7.46
CA ILE A 214 12.22 11.21 8.37
C ILE A 214 11.09 12.05 7.75
N GLU A 215 11.15 12.24 6.43
CA GLU A 215 10.16 12.98 5.66
C GLU A 215 9.77 12.20 4.41
N ALA A 216 8.54 12.42 3.92
CA ALA A 216 8.10 11.83 2.67
C ALA A 216 8.97 12.34 1.51
N GLY A 217 9.45 11.44 0.67
CA GLY A 217 10.32 11.78 -0.47
C GLY A 217 11.82 11.87 -0.14
N LEU A 218 12.20 12.05 1.14
CA LEU A 218 13.61 11.99 1.57
C LEU A 218 14.02 10.54 1.87
N VAL A 219 14.11 9.72 0.82
CA VAL A 219 14.34 8.28 0.93
C VAL A 219 15.79 7.90 0.63
N SER A 220 16.32 6.95 1.39
CA SER A 220 17.66 6.38 1.15
C SER A 220 17.66 5.26 0.10
N ALA A 221 16.48 4.64 -0.09
CA ALA A 221 16.26 3.55 -1.03
C ALA A 221 14.80 3.57 -1.54
N PRO A 222 14.53 3.13 -2.78
CA PRO A 222 13.18 3.10 -3.34
C PRO A 222 12.18 2.28 -2.51
N GLY A 223 10.97 2.82 -2.37
CA GLY A 223 9.84 2.17 -1.66
C GLY A 223 9.86 2.33 -0.14
N GLN A 224 10.70 3.21 0.42
CA GLN A 224 10.78 3.44 1.87
C GLN A 224 9.59 4.27 2.39
N PRO A 225 8.78 3.76 3.33
CA PRO A 225 7.73 4.55 3.99
C PRO A 225 8.33 5.54 5.00
N ALA A 226 7.57 6.56 5.39
CA ALA A 226 7.98 7.44 6.48
C ALA A 226 7.88 6.74 7.85
N VAL A 227 8.69 7.14 8.83
CA VAL A 227 8.61 6.64 10.23
C VAL A 227 7.19 6.81 10.77
N LYS A 228 6.60 7.99 10.53
CA LYS A 228 5.22 8.29 10.94
C LYS A 228 4.20 7.36 10.30
N GLU A 229 4.34 7.05 9.02
CA GLU A 229 3.43 6.12 8.32
C GLU A 229 3.54 4.71 8.89
N LEU A 230 4.76 4.21 9.14
CA LEU A 230 4.94 2.91 9.79
C LEU A 230 4.19 2.85 11.13
N LEU A 231 4.39 3.85 11.99
CA LEU A 231 3.83 3.85 13.34
C LEU A 231 2.32 4.11 13.38
N GLU A 232 1.84 5.10 12.63
CA GLU A 232 0.46 5.60 12.74
C GLU A 232 -0.49 4.97 11.72
N LEU A 233 -0.05 4.77 10.48
CA LEU A 233 -0.90 4.20 9.41
C LEU A 233 -0.86 2.68 9.42
N TYR A 234 0.33 2.08 9.54
CA TYR A 234 0.49 0.62 9.49
C TYR A 234 0.53 -0.05 10.86
N ASN A 235 0.35 0.73 11.94
CA ASN A 235 0.34 0.25 13.32
C ASN A 235 1.54 -0.65 13.62
N PHE A 236 2.72 -0.30 13.09
CA PHE A 236 3.87 -1.21 12.99
C PHE A 236 4.21 -1.91 14.29
N ARG A 237 4.08 -1.25 15.44
CA ARG A 237 4.38 -1.83 16.77
C ARG A 237 3.43 -2.94 17.22
N GLN A 238 2.22 -3.00 16.68
CA GLN A 238 1.21 -4.00 17.00
C GLN A 238 1.32 -5.26 16.14
N LEU A 239 2.11 -5.21 15.07
CA LEU A 239 2.34 -6.38 14.22
C LEU A 239 3.06 -7.47 15.00
N GLY A 240 2.63 -8.70 14.82
CA GLY A 240 3.28 -9.87 15.38
C GLY A 240 3.11 -11.10 14.47
N PRO A 241 3.66 -12.25 14.87
CA PRO A 241 3.63 -13.48 14.07
C PRO A 241 2.21 -13.92 13.67
N ASP A 242 1.21 -13.68 14.52
CA ASP A 242 -0.18 -14.10 14.28
C ASP A 242 -1.03 -13.07 13.53
N THR A 243 -0.50 -11.86 13.29
CA THR A 243 -1.26 -10.78 12.62
C THR A 243 -1.69 -11.20 11.22
N LYS A 244 -2.97 -11.01 10.90
CA LYS A 244 -3.55 -11.38 9.61
C LYS A 244 -3.35 -10.29 8.56
N VAL A 245 -2.76 -10.64 7.43
CA VAL A 245 -2.48 -9.73 6.33
C VAL A 245 -3.70 -9.63 5.41
N HIS A 246 -4.15 -8.41 5.23
CA HIS A 246 -5.15 -7.98 4.28
C HIS A 246 -4.53 -6.99 3.31
N GLY A 247 -5.19 -6.73 2.18
CA GLY A 247 -4.75 -5.65 1.32
C GLY A 247 -5.61 -5.39 0.10
N VAL A 248 -5.29 -4.31 -0.59
CA VAL A 248 -5.93 -3.94 -1.85
C VAL A 248 -5.01 -4.29 -3.01
N ILE A 249 -5.49 -5.16 -3.90
CA ILE A 249 -4.81 -5.61 -5.12
C ILE A 249 -5.19 -4.67 -6.26
N GLY A 250 -4.19 -4.05 -6.89
CA GLY A 250 -4.37 -3.18 -8.05
C GLY A 250 -3.05 -2.88 -8.78
N ASN A 251 -3.17 -2.29 -9.97
CA ASN A 251 -2.05 -1.70 -10.69
C ASN A 251 -2.55 -0.53 -11.57
N PRO A 252 -2.23 0.73 -11.26
CA PRO A 252 -1.39 1.20 -10.14
C PRO A 252 -2.11 1.11 -8.78
N ILE A 253 -1.36 1.20 -7.66
CA ILE A 253 -1.94 1.07 -6.31
C ILE A 253 -1.58 2.21 -5.34
N GLY A 254 -0.51 2.96 -5.57
CA GLY A 254 -0.01 3.98 -4.63
C GLY A 254 -0.99 5.10 -4.25
N HIS A 255 -2.07 5.30 -5.02
CA HIS A 255 -3.11 6.30 -4.74
C HIS A 255 -4.25 5.78 -3.84
N SER A 256 -4.27 4.48 -3.51
CA SER A 256 -5.38 3.88 -2.77
C SER A 256 -5.43 4.37 -1.33
N LYS A 257 -6.62 4.86 -0.93
CA LYS A 257 -6.88 5.27 0.46
C LYS A 257 -7.34 4.10 1.35
N SER A 258 -7.39 2.87 0.83
CA SER A 258 -7.90 1.71 1.58
C SER A 258 -7.09 1.44 2.86
N PRO A 259 -5.74 1.47 2.87
CA PRO A 259 -4.98 1.32 4.12
C PRO A 259 -5.34 2.36 5.19
N HIS A 260 -5.67 3.59 4.77
CA HIS A 260 -6.09 4.67 5.67
C HIS A 260 -7.45 4.42 6.29
N LEU A 261 -8.33 3.64 5.64
CA LEU A 261 -9.62 3.26 6.23
C LEU A 261 -9.48 2.04 7.15
N TYR A 262 -8.86 0.98 6.65
CA TYR A 262 -8.88 -0.32 7.32
C TYR A 262 -7.94 -0.39 8.52
N ASN A 263 -6.74 0.18 8.48
CA ASN A 263 -5.82 0.07 9.61
C ASN A 263 -6.32 0.80 10.87
N PRO A 264 -6.89 2.03 10.77
CA PRO A 264 -7.55 2.65 11.91
C PRO A 264 -8.79 1.88 12.37
N ALA A 265 -9.58 1.34 11.44
CA ALA A 265 -10.76 0.55 11.79
C ALA A 265 -10.38 -0.75 12.52
N PHE A 266 -9.40 -1.51 12.03
CA PHE A 266 -8.87 -2.71 12.69
C PHE A 266 -8.37 -2.40 14.10
N LYS A 267 -7.58 -1.32 14.25
CA LYS A 267 -7.10 -0.87 15.56
C LYS A 267 -8.24 -0.52 16.52
N SER A 268 -9.29 0.14 16.04
CA SER A 268 -10.40 0.59 16.88
C SER A 268 -11.22 -0.55 17.50
N VAL A 269 -11.25 -1.71 16.84
CA VAL A 269 -11.94 -2.91 17.32
C VAL A 269 -10.97 -3.97 17.85
N ASN A 270 -9.69 -3.62 18.01
CA ASN A 270 -8.61 -4.54 18.41
C ASN A 270 -8.53 -5.81 17.55
N PHE A 271 -8.83 -5.70 16.25
CA PHE A 271 -8.68 -6.80 15.31
C PHE A 271 -7.20 -6.96 14.95
N ASN A 272 -6.64 -8.16 15.16
CA ASN A 272 -5.23 -8.46 14.88
C ASN A 272 -4.97 -8.64 13.37
N GLY A 273 -5.10 -7.55 12.62
CA GLY A 273 -4.89 -7.50 11.19
C GLY A 273 -4.17 -6.25 10.74
N ILE A 274 -3.51 -6.35 9.59
CA ILE A 274 -2.93 -5.23 8.86
C ILE A 274 -3.49 -5.19 7.44
N TYR A 275 -3.69 -3.99 6.91
CA TYR A 275 -4.14 -3.75 5.56
C TYR A 275 -3.07 -3.02 4.74
N LEU A 276 -2.67 -3.61 3.61
CA LEU A 276 -1.56 -3.13 2.78
C LEU A 276 -2.00 -2.75 1.35
N PRO A 277 -1.33 -1.78 0.70
CA PRO A 277 -1.37 -1.64 -0.75
C PRO A 277 -0.56 -2.77 -1.40
N LEU A 278 -1.17 -3.51 -2.33
CA LEU A 278 -0.56 -4.65 -3.02
C LEU A 278 -0.48 -4.33 -4.52
N LEU A 279 0.72 -3.95 -4.98
CA LEU A 279 1.00 -3.70 -6.39
C LEU A 279 1.18 -5.03 -7.12
N VAL A 280 0.11 -5.53 -7.73
CA VAL A 280 0.08 -6.87 -8.33
C VAL A 280 0.01 -6.75 -9.85
N ASP A 281 0.84 -7.51 -10.56
CA ASP A 281 0.75 -7.63 -12.02
C ASP A 281 -0.07 -8.85 -12.44
N ASN A 282 0.17 -10.00 -11.79
CA ASN A 282 -0.51 -11.25 -12.05
C ASN A 282 -1.19 -11.79 -10.78
N VAL A 283 -2.53 -11.77 -10.76
CA VAL A 283 -3.34 -12.18 -9.61
C VAL A 283 -3.14 -13.66 -9.25
N ALA A 284 -3.11 -14.56 -10.23
CA ALA A 284 -2.96 -15.99 -9.98
C ALA A 284 -1.60 -16.31 -9.34
N ASN A 285 -0.52 -15.70 -9.85
CA ASN A 285 0.82 -15.86 -9.28
C ASN A 285 0.91 -15.29 -7.85
N PHE A 286 0.30 -14.14 -7.61
CA PHE A 286 0.21 -13.53 -6.28
C PHE A 286 -0.50 -14.46 -5.29
N LEU A 287 -1.71 -14.94 -5.63
CA LEU A 287 -2.49 -15.82 -4.75
C LEU A 287 -1.79 -17.17 -4.49
N LYS A 288 -1.14 -17.73 -5.51
CA LYS A 288 -0.33 -18.95 -5.36
C LYS A 288 0.83 -18.75 -4.38
N THR A 289 1.56 -17.65 -4.54
CA THR A 289 2.72 -17.32 -3.69
C THR A 289 2.30 -17.04 -2.25
N TYR A 290 1.23 -16.26 -2.06
CA TYR A 290 0.73 -15.86 -0.75
C TYR A 290 -0.46 -16.72 -0.30
N SER A 291 -0.33 -18.05 -0.46
CA SER A 291 -1.37 -19.03 -0.17
C SER A 291 -1.50 -19.41 1.31
N SER A 292 -0.54 -19.04 2.18
CA SER A 292 -0.60 -19.34 3.62
C SER A 292 -1.81 -18.71 4.35
N HIS A 293 -2.12 -19.19 5.55
CA HIS A 293 -3.16 -18.63 6.43
C HIS A 293 -2.78 -17.28 7.06
N ASP A 294 -1.65 -16.69 6.66
CA ASP A 294 -1.29 -15.32 7.02
C ASP A 294 -2.03 -14.30 6.18
N PHE A 295 -2.27 -14.59 4.90
CA PHE A 295 -2.92 -13.68 3.97
C PHE A 295 -4.37 -14.12 3.75
N VAL A 296 -5.31 -13.32 4.24
CA VAL A 296 -6.69 -13.81 4.48
C VAL A 296 -7.78 -13.00 3.81
N GLY A 297 -7.51 -11.76 3.37
CA GLY A 297 -8.56 -10.93 2.78
C GLY A 297 -8.01 -9.90 1.80
N TYR A 298 -8.67 -9.78 0.65
CA TYR A 298 -8.23 -8.88 -0.41
C TYR A 298 -9.39 -8.07 -0.97
N SER A 299 -9.17 -6.77 -1.13
CA SER A 299 -10.01 -5.94 -1.99
C SER A 299 -9.41 -5.85 -3.38
N TYR A 300 -10.26 -5.86 -4.41
CA TYR A 300 -9.82 -5.79 -5.80
C TYR A 300 -10.22 -4.45 -6.40
N THR A 301 -9.24 -3.74 -6.97
CA THR A 301 -9.45 -2.54 -7.78
C THR A 301 -8.97 -2.76 -9.23
N ILE A 302 -8.97 -1.71 -10.05
CA ILE A 302 -8.53 -1.75 -11.44
C ILE A 302 -7.08 -2.30 -11.51
N PRO A 303 -6.77 -3.19 -12.47
CA PRO A 303 -7.66 -3.83 -13.47
C PRO A 303 -8.14 -5.23 -13.05
N HIS A 304 -7.98 -5.62 -11.78
CA HIS A 304 -7.93 -7.02 -11.36
C HIS A 304 -9.26 -7.64 -10.93
N LYS A 305 -10.37 -6.90 -10.98
CA LYS A 305 -11.69 -7.40 -10.53
C LYS A 305 -12.16 -8.66 -11.28
N GLU A 306 -11.87 -8.76 -12.57
CA GLU A 306 -12.21 -9.94 -13.40
C GLU A 306 -11.16 -11.05 -13.27
N ALA A 307 -9.87 -10.70 -13.15
CA ALA A 307 -8.82 -11.68 -12.92
C ALA A 307 -8.99 -12.38 -11.56
N GLY A 308 -9.33 -11.62 -10.52
CA GLY A 308 -9.65 -12.17 -9.19
C GLY A 308 -10.86 -13.10 -9.22
N PHE A 309 -11.89 -12.77 -10.01
CA PHE A 309 -13.07 -13.62 -10.20
C PHE A 309 -12.70 -15.01 -10.71
N ASN A 310 -11.78 -15.08 -11.68
CA ASN A 310 -11.32 -16.35 -12.24
C ASN A 310 -10.40 -17.16 -11.31
N CYS A 311 -9.95 -16.57 -10.20
CA CYS A 311 -9.05 -17.22 -9.23
C CYS A 311 -9.77 -17.68 -7.96
N CYS A 312 -11.09 -17.48 -7.85
CA CYS A 312 -11.88 -17.94 -6.71
C CYS A 312 -12.17 -19.45 -6.79
N ASP A 313 -12.18 -20.11 -5.64
CA ASP A 313 -12.70 -21.49 -5.52
C ASP A 313 -14.23 -21.48 -5.42
N GLU A 314 -14.78 -20.52 -4.68
CA GLU A 314 -16.21 -20.28 -4.55
C GLU A 314 -16.55 -18.81 -4.85
N ILE A 315 -17.70 -18.58 -5.46
CA ILE A 315 -18.15 -17.24 -5.85
C ILE A 315 -19.58 -17.03 -5.36
N ASP A 316 -19.78 -15.91 -4.66
CA ASP A 316 -21.10 -15.44 -4.26
C ASP A 316 -22.06 -15.35 -5.46
N PRO A 317 -23.33 -15.78 -5.35
CA PRO A 317 -24.27 -15.78 -6.47
C PRO A 317 -24.37 -14.43 -7.20
N ILE A 318 -24.36 -13.32 -6.45
CA ILE A 318 -24.45 -11.97 -7.03
C ILE A 318 -23.14 -11.62 -7.76
N ALA A 319 -22.00 -11.96 -7.16
CA ALA A 319 -20.70 -11.79 -7.82
C ALA A 319 -20.61 -12.61 -9.13
N LYS A 320 -21.21 -13.80 -9.17
CA LYS A 320 -21.30 -14.67 -10.34
C LYS A 320 -22.13 -14.04 -11.46
N GLU A 321 -23.26 -13.44 -11.13
CA GLU A 321 -24.09 -12.72 -12.09
C GLU A 321 -23.38 -11.48 -12.65
N ILE A 322 -22.71 -10.71 -11.78
CA ILE A 322 -21.90 -9.55 -12.18
C ILE A 322 -20.71 -9.98 -13.05
N GLY A 323 -20.08 -11.12 -12.76
CA GLY A 323 -18.89 -11.61 -13.47
C GLY A 323 -17.63 -10.78 -13.16
N ALA A 324 -17.53 -10.28 -11.92
CA ALA A 324 -16.37 -9.59 -11.36
C ALA A 324 -16.45 -9.58 -9.83
N ILE A 325 -15.32 -9.62 -9.13
CA ILE A 325 -15.26 -9.47 -7.67
C ILE A 325 -14.65 -8.13 -7.26
N SER A 326 -15.02 -7.64 -6.07
CA SER A 326 -14.33 -6.51 -5.42
C SER A 326 -13.76 -6.89 -4.05
N CYS A 327 -14.12 -8.06 -3.51
CA CYS A 327 -13.65 -8.57 -2.23
C CYS A 327 -13.42 -10.09 -2.34
N MET A 328 -12.37 -10.61 -1.73
CA MET A 328 -12.08 -12.03 -1.60
C MET A 328 -11.67 -12.33 -0.16
N ILE A 329 -12.20 -13.42 0.38
CA ILE A 329 -11.87 -13.92 1.72
C ILE A 329 -11.31 -15.32 1.59
N LYS A 330 -10.16 -15.58 2.21
CA LYS A 330 -9.67 -16.95 2.42
C LYS A 330 -10.34 -17.51 3.68
N ARG A 331 -11.15 -18.54 3.49
CA ARG A 331 -11.83 -19.22 4.60
C ARG A 331 -10.85 -20.09 5.41
N PRO A 332 -11.21 -20.54 6.62
CA PRO A 332 -10.35 -21.38 7.45
C PRO A 332 -9.90 -22.69 6.79
N ASP A 333 -10.71 -23.24 5.89
CA ASP A 333 -10.39 -24.43 5.06
C ASP A 333 -9.38 -24.15 3.94
N GLY A 334 -9.01 -22.88 3.72
CA GLY A 334 -8.12 -22.44 2.65
C GLY A 334 -8.84 -21.96 1.39
N ASN A 335 -10.15 -22.18 1.25
CA ASN A 335 -10.91 -21.83 0.05
C ASN A 335 -11.02 -20.30 -0.12
N LEU A 336 -10.82 -19.84 -1.36
CA LEU A 336 -10.95 -18.45 -1.76
C LEU A 336 -12.39 -18.14 -2.18
N MET A 337 -13.11 -17.44 -1.32
CA MET A 337 -14.49 -17.01 -1.54
C MET A 337 -14.54 -15.57 -2.09
N GLY A 338 -15.08 -15.41 -3.30
CA GLY A 338 -15.23 -14.13 -3.98
C GLY A 338 -16.59 -13.46 -3.78
N TYR A 339 -16.59 -12.15 -3.55
CA TYR A 339 -17.77 -11.30 -3.43
C TYR A 339 -17.65 -10.05 -4.30
N ASN A 340 -18.78 -9.49 -4.68
CA ASN A 340 -18.85 -8.14 -5.23
C ASN A 340 -19.68 -7.26 -4.29
N VAL A 341 -19.09 -6.18 -3.82
CA VAL A 341 -19.75 -5.21 -2.93
C VAL A 341 -19.77 -3.80 -3.53
N ASP A 342 -19.27 -3.63 -4.75
CA ASP A 342 -19.24 -2.34 -5.43
C ASP A 342 -20.67 -1.87 -5.74
N TYR A 343 -21.54 -2.78 -6.17
CA TYR A 343 -22.93 -2.44 -6.49
C TYR A 343 -23.68 -1.93 -5.25
N LEU A 344 -23.47 -2.56 -4.08
CA LEU A 344 -24.08 -2.12 -2.81
C LEU A 344 -23.67 -0.69 -2.48
N GLY A 345 -22.36 -0.40 -2.58
CA GLY A 345 -21.84 0.92 -2.24
C GLY A 345 -22.31 2.02 -3.18
N ALA A 346 -22.25 1.75 -4.49
CA ALA A 346 -22.60 2.73 -5.51
C ALA A 346 -24.11 3.01 -5.58
N ILE A 347 -24.93 1.96 -5.60
CA ILE A 347 -26.39 2.12 -5.68
C ILE A 347 -26.93 2.82 -4.44
N ALA A 348 -26.43 2.48 -3.25
CA ALA A 348 -26.83 3.18 -2.03
C ALA A 348 -26.51 4.69 -2.09
N ALA A 349 -25.31 5.05 -2.56
CA ALA A 349 -24.91 6.45 -2.71
C ALA A 349 -25.77 7.20 -3.74
N ILE A 350 -26.07 6.58 -4.88
CA ILE A 350 -26.92 7.16 -5.91
C ILE A 350 -28.35 7.35 -5.40
N GLU A 351 -28.94 6.33 -4.75
CA GLU A 351 -30.30 6.45 -4.20
C GLU A 351 -30.39 7.51 -3.09
N GLU A 352 -29.36 7.64 -2.25
CA GLU A 352 -29.28 8.71 -1.24
C GLU A 352 -29.25 10.10 -1.89
N GLY A 353 -28.44 10.29 -2.94
CA GLY A 353 -28.43 11.53 -3.73
C GLY A 353 -29.78 11.88 -4.34
N LEU A 354 -30.49 10.90 -4.92
CA LEU A 354 -31.83 11.09 -5.48
C LEU A 354 -32.89 11.45 -4.42
N ARG A 355 -32.81 10.84 -3.24
CA ARG A 355 -33.76 11.14 -2.15
C ARG A 355 -33.55 12.56 -1.61
N ALA A 356 -32.28 12.97 -1.47
CA ALA A 356 -31.94 14.32 -1.03
C ALA A 356 -32.41 15.39 -2.02
N SER A 357 -32.31 15.15 -3.34
CA SER A 357 -32.72 16.13 -4.35
C SER A 357 -34.24 16.28 -4.49
N ASN A 358 -34.99 15.20 -4.29
CA ASN A 358 -36.44 15.19 -4.56
C ASN A 358 -37.31 15.61 -3.37
N GLY A 359 -36.72 15.90 -2.20
CA GLY A 359 -37.45 16.25 -0.97
C GLY A 359 -38.45 15.18 -0.50
N ALA A 360 -38.37 13.97 -1.05
CA ALA A 360 -39.34 12.91 -0.84
C ALA A 360 -39.08 12.22 0.51
N SER A 361 -40.14 12.11 1.33
CA SER A 361 -40.16 11.19 2.46
C SER A 361 -39.95 9.74 1.97
N GLN A 362 -39.57 8.82 2.88
CA GLN A 362 -39.27 7.43 2.57
C GLN A 362 -40.41 6.74 1.78
N ALA A 363 -40.39 6.86 0.46
CA ALA A 363 -41.24 6.08 -0.42
C ALA A 363 -40.80 4.62 -0.36
N SER A 364 -41.76 3.69 -0.35
CA SER A 364 -41.56 2.26 -0.12
C SER A 364 -40.81 1.50 -1.23
N GLY A 365 -40.09 2.19 -2.12
CA GLY A 365 -39.44 1.63 -3.31
C GLY A 365 -38.13 2.35 -3.69
N SER A 366 -37.41 1.80 -4.67
CA SER A 366 -36.17 2.42 -5.15
C SER A 366 -36.46 3.67 -5.98
N PRO A 367 -35.75 4.79 -5.76
CA PRO A 367 -35.85 5.97 -6.62
C PRO A 367 -35.30 5.74 -8.04
N LEU A 368 -34.65 4.59 -8.31
CA LEU A 368 -34.17 4.19 -9.63
C LEU A 368 -35.23 3.49 -10.49
N THR A 369 -36.35 3.05 -9.91
CA THR A 369 -37.36 2.27 -10.63
C THR A 369 -37.93 3.08 -11.81
N GLY A 370 -37.85 2.51 -13.01
CA GLY A 370 -38.30 3.11 -14.27
C GLY A 370 -37.38 4.19 -14.87
N LYS A 371 -36.39 4.69 -14.11
CA LYS A 371 -35.45 5.71 -14.56
C LYS A 371 -34.48 5.17 -15.61
N LEU A 372 -34.10 6.00 -16.57
CA LEU A 372 -33.02 5.69 -17.49
C LEU A 372 -31.66 5.90 -16.81
N PHE A 373 -30.93 4.80 -16.62
CA PHE A 373 -29.67 4.73 -15.90
C PHE A 373 -28.53 4.44 -16.88
N VAL A 374 -27.72 5.46 -17.14
CA VAL A 374 -26.63 5.44 -18.10
C VAL A 374 -25.32 5.13 -17.39
N VAL A 375 -24.73 3.97 -17.68
CA VAL A 375 -23.44 3.54 -17.13
C VAL A 375 -22.35 3.74 -18.17
N MET A 376 -21.40 4.62 -17.88
CA MET A 376 -20.18 4.76 -18.68
C MET A 376 -19.09 3.82 -18.17
N GLY A 377 -18.63 2.92 -19.03
CA GLY A 377 -17.62 1.92 -18.73
C GLY A 377 -18.22 0.51 -18.58
N ALA A 378 -17.54 -0.48 -19.17
CA ALA A 378 -17.95 -1.89 -19.13
C ALA A 378 -16.92 -2.80 -18.42
N GLY A 379 -16.09 -2.22 -17.54
CA GLY A 379 -15.17 -2.96 -16.66
C GLY A 379 -15.87 -3.43 -15.38
N GLY A 380 -15.14 -4.03 -14.44
CA GLY A 380 -15.72 -4.62 -13.21
C GLY A 380 -16.64 -3.70 -12.40
N ALA A 381 -16.33 -2.42 -12.27
CA ALA A 381 -17.22 -1.44 -11.61
C ALA A 381 -18.48 -1.16 -12.45
N GLY A 382 -18.32 -0.99 -13.77
CA GLY A 382 -19.44 -0.84 -14.70
C GLY A 382 -20.40 -2.04 -14.68
N LYS A 383 -19.86 -3.26 -14.63
CA LYS A 383 -20.67 -4.48 -14.48
C LYS A 383 -21.50 -4.45 -13.18
N ALA A 384 -20.88 -4.05 -12.07
CA ALA A 384 -21.54 -3.96 -10.78
C ALA A 384 -22.66 -2.90 -10.76
N LEU A 385 -22.42 -1.70 -11.31
CA LEU A 385 -23.43 -0.64 -11.37
C LEU A 385 -24.56 -0.96 -12.34
N ALA A 386 -24.26 -1.52 -13.51
CA ALA A 386 -25.29 -1.94 -14.48
C ALA A 386 -26.21 -3.02 -13.87
N PHE A 387 -25.62 -4.02 -13.19
CA PHE A 387 -26.38 -5.02 -12.44
C PHE A 387 -27.23 -4.36 -11.35
N GLY A 388 -26.63 -3.50 -10.51
CA GLY A 388 -27.34 -2.82 -9.43
C GLY A 388 -28.51 -1.95 -9.93
N GLY A 389 -28.35 -1.25 -11.06
CA GLY A 389 -29.41 -0.47 -11.68
C GLY A 389 -30.59 -1.36 -12.12
N LYS A 390 -30.30 -2.47 -12.80
CA LYS A 390 -31.30 -3.47 -13.20
C LYS A 390 -32.06 -4.03 -11.99
N GLU A 391 -31.36 -4.44 -10.94
CA GLU A 391 -31.99 -5.00 -9.73
C GLU A 391 -32.89 -4.00 -9.00
N LYS A 392 -32.67 -2.69 -9.19
CA LYS A 392 -33.54 -1.62 -8.69
C LYS A 392 -34.67 -1.23 -9.66
N GLY A 393 -34.77 -1.89 -10.80
CA GLY A 393 -35.80 -1.67 -11.82
C GLY A 393 -35.52 -0.49 -12.76
N ALA A 394 -34.26 -0.05 -12.88
CA ALA A 394 -33.89 0.97 -13.87
C ALA A 394 -33.80 0.38 -15.28
N ARG A 395 -34.03 1.23 -16.29
CA ARG A 395 -33.70 0.92 -17.69
C ARG A 395 -32.23 1.24 -17.92
N VAL A 396 -31.42 0.24 -18.18
CA VAL A 396 -29.95 0.40 -18.21
C VAL A 396 -29.45 0.66 -19.63
N ILE A 397 -28.64 1.69 -19.79
CA ILE A 397 -27.82 1.95 -20.99
C ILE A 397 -26.36 1.77 -20.62
N VAL A 398 -25.61 1.04 -21.43
CA VAL A 398 -24.16 0.85 -21.25
C VAL A 398 -23.42 1.56 -22.36
N ALA A 399 -22.68 2.60 -22.01
CA ALA A 399 -21.82 3.34 -22.92
C ALA A 399 -20.36 2.96 -22.68
N ASN A 400 -19.61 2.58 -23.73
CA ASN A 400 -18.19 2.23 -23.56
C ASN A 400 -17.37 2.55 -24.81
N ARG A 401 -16.06 2.77 -24.62
CA ARG A 401 -15.12 2.98 -25.73
C ARG A 401 -15.04 1.77 -26.66
N THR A 402 -15.04 0.57 -26.10
CA THR A 402 -15.10 -0.68 -26.86
C THR A 402 -16.54 -1.16 -26.89
N TYR A 403 -17.20 -0.99 -28.05
CA TYR A 403 -18.63 -1.26 -28.22
C TYR A 403 -19.01 -2.72 -27.86
N ASP A 404 -18.20 -3.70 -28.27
CA ASP A 404 -18.48 -5.11 -27.97
C ASP A 404 -18.57 -5.40 -26.47
N LYS A 405 -17.76 -4.72 -25.64
CA LYS A 405 -17.85 -4.83 -24.18
C LYS A 405 -19.14 -4.22 -23.64
N ALA A 406 -19.59 -3.09 -24.20
CA ALA A 406 -20.89 -2.51 -23.86
C ALA A 406 -22.02 -3.46 -24.23
N LYS A 407 -22.02 -4.01 -25.45
CA LYS A 407 -23.01 -4.96 -25.96
C LYS A 407 -23.12 -6.21 -25.08
N GLN A 408 -21.98 -6.80 -24.71
CA GLN A 408 -21.94 -7.95 -23.82
C GLN A 408 -22.54 -7.64 -22.44
N LEU A 409 -22.20 -6.49 -21.84
CA LEU A 409 -22.76 -6.11 -20.55
C LEU A 409 -24.25 -5.77 -20.63
N ALA A 410 -24.67 -4.97 -21.61
CA ALA A 410 -26.06 -4.60 -21.84
C ALA A 410 -26.95 -5.84 -21.99
N SER A 411 -26.52 -6.83 -22.78
CA SER A 411 -27.25 -8.08 -22.96
C SER A 411 -27.44 -8.86 -21.65
N LYS A 412 -26.46 -8.84 -20.73
CA LYS A 412 -26.58 -9.52 -19.42
C LYS A 412 -27.60 -8.86 -18.50
N VAL A 413 -27.76 -7.54 -18.63
CA VAL A 413 -28.67 -6.77 -17.76
C VAL A 413 -30.01 -6.45 -18.41
N GLY A 414 -30.25 -6.92 -19.65
CA GLY A 414 -31.45 -6.59 -20.42
C GLY A 414 -31.53 -5.10 -20.81
N GLY A 415 -30.38 -4.45 -20.97
CA GLY A 415 -30.26 -3.05 -21.37
C GLY A 415 -29.81 -2.86 -22.82
N GLU A 416 -29.52 -1.63 -23.19
CA GLU A 416 -29.00 -1.28 -24.52
C GLU A 416 -27.55 -0.82 -24.47
N ALA A 417 -26.82 -1.01 -25.57
CA ALA A 417 -25.42 -0.65 -25.68
C ALA A 417 -25.22 0.45 -26.72
N ILE A 418 -24.45 1.45 -26.33
CA ILE A 418 -24.05 2.57 -27.20
C ILE A 418 -22.54 2.82 -27.09
N THR A 419 -22.00 3.52 -28.08
CA THR A 419 -20.64 4.06 -28.04
C THR A 419 -20.60 5.35 -27.20
N LEU A 420 -19.42 5.72 -26.72
CA LEU A 420 -19.24 7.02 -26.05
C LEU A 420 -19.53 8.22 -26.97
N ALA A 421 -19.33 8.05 -28.29
CA ALA A 421 -19.62 9.12 -29.26
C ALA A 421 -21.13 9.32 -29.45
N GLU A 422 -21.91 8.24 -29.49
CA GLU A 422 -23.37 8.31 -29.54
C GLU A 422 -23.95 8.93 -28.27
N LEU A 423 -23.31 8.67 -27.11
CA LEU A 423 -23.75 9.20 -25.82
C LEU A 423 -23.82 10.73 -25.77
N GLU A 424 -22.97 11.45 -26.52
CA GLU A 424 -22.97 12.92 -26.57
C GLU A 424 -24.32 13.50 -27.00
N ASN A 425 -25.07 12.80 -27.86
CA ASN A 425 -26.37 13.22 -28.37
C ASN A 425 -27.51 12.32 -27.89
N PHE A 426 -27.25 11.43 -26.92
CA PHE A 426 -28.24 10.49 -26.42
C PHE A 426 -29.04 11.12 -25.28
N HIS A 427 -30.25 11.60 -25.60
CA HIS A 427 -31.16 12.21 -24.64
C HIS A 427 -32.64 11.87 -24.95
N PRO A 428 -33.03 10.58 -24.93
CA PRO A 428 -34.41 10.20 -25.25
C PRO A 428 -35.45 10.74 -24.25
N GLU A 429 -34.99 11.14 -23.05
CA GLU A 429 -35.79 11.78 -22.00
C GLU A 429 -34.90 12.69 -21.13
N ASP A 430 -35.53 13.60 -20.38
CA ASP A 430 -34.86 14.41 -19.36
C ASP A 430 -34.90 13.74 -17.99
N GLY A 431 -33.99 14.14 -17.10
CA GLY A 431 -33.91 13.59 -15.74
C GLY A 431 -33.34 12.18 -15.69
N MET A 432 -32.46 11.85 -16.64
CA MET A 432 -31.65 10.64 -16.66
C MET A 432 -30.64 10.63 -15.50
N ILE A 433 -30.05 9.47 -15.24
CA ILE A 433 -29.00 9.32 -14.22
C ILE A 433 -27.74 8.81 -14.89
N LEU A 434 -26.63 9.53 -14.71
CA LEU A 434 -25.32 9.15 -15.25
C LEU A 434 -24.45 8.54 -14.17
N ALA A 435 -23.76 7.45 -14.49
CA ALA A 435 -22.78 6.82 -13.63
C ALA A 435 -21.46 6.58 -14.39
N ASN A 436 -20.43 7.35 -14.10
CA ASN A 436 -19.08 7.10 -14.61
C ASN A 436 -18.39 6.00 -13.80
N THR A 437 -17.96 4.95 -14.49
CA THR A 437 -17.13 3.86 -13.95
C THR A 437 -15.81 3.68 -14.71
N THR A 438 -15.49 4.63 -15.59
CA THR A 438 -14.20 4.67 -16.30
C THR A 438 -13.11 5.30 -15.42
N SER A 439 -11.86 5.30 -15.89
CA SER A 439 -10.76 6.01 -15.26
C SER A 439 -10.53 7.43 -15.82
N VAL A 440 -11.41 7.93 -16.71
CA VAL A 440 -11.28 9.26 -17.32
C VAL A 440 -11.59 10.33 -16.28
N GLY A 441 -10.62 11.22 -16.00
CA GLY A 441 -10.72 12.22 -14.92
C GLY A 441 -9.93 11.84 -13.65
N MET A 442 -9.39 10.62 -13.58
CA MET A 442 -8.55 10.19 -12.48
C MET A 442 -7.15 10.80 -12.58
N LYS A 443 -6.50 11.08 -11.45
CA LYS A 443 -5.10 11.53 -11.43
C LYS A 443 -4.20 10.59 -12.28
N PRO A 444 -3.28 11.14 -13.09
CA PRO A 444 -2.91 12.56 -13.19
C PRO A 444 -3.75 13.38 -14.19
N LYS A 445 -4.67 12.76 -14.96
CA LYS A 445 -5.43 13.40 -16.04
C LYS A 445 -6.72 14.04 -15.54
N ILE A 446 -6.60 14.96 -14.57
CA ILE A 446 -7.75 15.52 -13.83
C ILE A 446 -8.68 16.42 -14.68
N GLU A 447 -8.18 16.99 -15.77
CA GLU A 447 -8.96 17.83 -16.69
C GLU A 447 -9.62 17.05 -17.84
N SER A 448 -9.53 15.72 -17.82
CA SER A 448 -10.29 14.88 -18.76
C SER A 448 -11.70 14.63 -18.24
N THR A 449 -12.69 14.65 -19.14
CA THR A 449 -14.08 14.28 -18.86
C THR A 449 -14.56 13.28 -19.92
N PRO A 450 -15.38 12.27 -19.57
CA PRO A 450 -15.89 11.29 -20.52
C PRO A 450 -17.09 11.77 -21.34
N LEU A 451 -17.69 12.92 -20.98
CA LEU A 451 -18.90 13.46 -21.61
C LEU A 451 -18.84 15.00 -21.60
N SER A 452 -19.35 15.64 -22.66
CA SER A 452 -19.43 17.10 -22.74
C SER A 452 -20.39 17.73 -21.71
N LYS A 453 -20.14 18.99 -21.36
CA LYS A 453 -21.00 19.74 -20.43
C LYS A 453 -22.42 19.92 -20.98
N GLU A 454 -22.53 20.07 -22.29
CA GLU A 454 -23.80 20.26 -23.01
C GLU A 454 -24.73 19.07 -22.85
N ALA A 455 -24.20 17.85 -22.89
CA ALA A 455 -24.98 16.63 -22.68
C ALA A 455 -25.45 16.46 -21.23
N LEU A 456 -24.70 16.99 -20.25
CA LEU A 456 -25.00 16.85 -18.82
C LEU A 456 -26.32 17.50 -18.39
N LYS A 457 -26.85 18.47 -19.16
CA LYS A 457 -28.12 19.16 -18.86
C LYS A 457 -29.35 18.24 -18.83
N HIS A 458 -29.26 17.07 -19.46
CA HIS A 458 -30.35 16.08 -19.53
C HIS A 458 -30.35 15.10 -18.35
N TYR A 459 -29.39 15.22 -17.43
CA TYR A 459 -29.24 14.35 -16.27
C TYR A 459 -29.65 15.07 -14.99
N SER A 460 -30.55 14.45 -14.21
CA SER A 460 -30.90 14.96 -12.88
C SER A 460 -29.84 14.64 -11.83
N LEU A 461 -29.07 13.56 -12.05
CA LEU A 461 -28.00 13.14 -11.16
C LEU A 461 -26.80 12.57 -11.94
N VAL A 462 -25.60 12.95 -11.51
CA VAL A 462 -24.34 12.43 -12.04
C VAL A 462 -23.49 11.86 -10.89
N PHE A 463 -23.18 10.58 -11.00
CA PHE A 463 -22.27 9.85 -10.13
C PHE A 463 -20.93 9.61 -10.84
N ASP A 464 -19.84 9.72 -10.09
CA ASP A 464 -18.50 9.38 -10.58
C ASP A 464 -17.80 8.44 -9.59
N ALA A 465 -17.44 7.23 -10.03
CA ALA A 465 -16.72 6.25 -9.21
C ALA A 465 -15.28 6.71 -8.86
N ILE A 466 -14.74 7.68 -9.60
CA ILE A 466 -13.43 8.26 -9.31
C ILE A 466 -13.52 9.07 -8.01
N TYR A 467 -12.62 8.77 -7.07
CA TYR A 467 -12.52 9.48 -5.79
C TYR A 467 -11.17 10.21 -5.60
N THR A 468 -10.28 10.12 -6.59
CA THR A 468 -8.99 10.84 -6.64
C THR A 468 -8.78 11.49 -8.01
N PRO A 469 -9.13 12.79 -8.17
CA PRO A 469 -9.59 13.73 -7.14
C PRO A 469 -11.04 13.50 -6.68
N LYS A 470 -11.44 14.09 -5.54
CA LYS A 470 -12.83 14.03 -5.05
C LYS A 470 -13.80 14.75 -5.99
N MET A 471 -13.43 15.95 -6.43
CA MET A 471 -14.16 16.70 -7.45
C MET A 471 -13.47 16.50 -8.80
N THR A 472 -14.05 15.68 -9.67
CA THR A 472 -13.58 15.49 -11.05
C THR A 472 -14.13 16.61 -11.94
N ARG A 473 -13.55 16.76 -13.14
CA ARG A 473 -14.11 17.67 -14.15
C ARG A 473 -15.57 17.32 -14.49
N LEU A 474 -15.90 16.03 -14.60
CA LEU A 474 -17.27 15.55 -14.86
C LEU A 474 -18.24 16.05 -13.78
N LEU A 475 -17.91 15.86 -12.50
CA LEU A 475 -18.78 16.30 -11.40
C LEU A 475 -18.90 17.82 -11.34
N ARG A 476 -17.81 18.55 -11.57
CA ARG A 476 -17.83 20.02 -11.63
C ARG A 476 -18.75 20.52 -12.74
N GLU A 477 -18.60 20.02 -13.97
CA GLU A 477 -19.43 20.41 -15.11
C GLU A 477 -20.89 19.97 -14.92
N ALA A 478 -21.14 18.82 -14.29
CA ALA A 478 -22.49 18.35 -13.97
C ALA A 478 -23.21 19.28 -12.97
N GLN A 479 -22.50 19.72 -11.93
CA GLN A 479 -23.02 20.68 -10.97
C GLN A 479 -23.34 22.03 -11.63
N GLU A 480 -22.47 22.51 -12.52
CA GLU A 480 -22.70 23.73 -13.31
C GLU A 480 -23.90 23.60 -14.26
N SER A 481 -24.22 22.39 -14.70
CA SER A 481 -25.40 22.08 -15.52
C SER A 481 -26.67 21.82 -14.68
N GLY A 482 -26.62 22.00 -13.36
CA GLY A 482 -27.77 21.88 -12.46
C GLY A 482 -28.08 20.45 -11.99
N ALA A 483 -27.24 19.47 -12.31
CA ALA A 483 -27.41 18.10 -11.84
C ALA A 483 -27.02 17.94 -10.37
N THR A 484 -27.70 17.06 -9.66
CA THR A 484 -27.22 16.57 -8.36
C THR A 484 -25.95 15.74 -8.58
N ILE A 485 -24.91 15.99 -7.79
CA ILE A 485 -23.65 15.23 -7.91
C ILE A 485 -23.49 14.24 -6.77
N VAL A 486 -22.98 13.05 -7.08
CA VAL A 486 -22.62 12.04 -6.08
C VAL A 486 -21.15 11.67 -6.24
N TYR A 487 -20.38 11.92 -5.18
CA TYR A 487 -18.94 11.69 -5.17
C TYR A 487 -18.61 10.19 -5.09
N GLY A 488 -17.51 9.78 -5.73
CA GLY A 488 -16.97 8.43 -5.61
C GLY A 488 -16.52 8.08 -4.19
N THR A 489 -16.28 9.08 -3.34
CA THR A 489 -15.99 8.87 -1.90
C THR A 489 -17.15 8.19 -1.17
N GLU A 490 -18.40 8.43 -1.58
CA GLU A 490 -19.57 7.82 -0.95
C GLU A 490 -19.63 6.32 -1.29
N MET A 491 -19.43 5.96 -2.56
CA MET A 491 -19.28 4.56 -2.96
C MET A 491 -18.11 3.91 -2.21
N PHE A 492 -16.96 4.58 -2.15
CA PHE A 492 -15.74 4.07 -1.52
C PHE A 492 -15.92 3.78 -0.02
N ILE A 493 -16.66 4.63 0.71
CA ILE A 493 -17.01 4.41 2.11
C ILE A 493 -17.99 3.23 2.24
N ASN A 494 -19.08 3.25 1.49
CA ASN A 494 -20.15 2.26 1.64
C ASN A 494 -19.66 0.84 1.32
N GLN A 495 -18.84 0.66 0.28
CA GLN A 495 -18.24 -0.65 -0.01
C GLN A 495 -17.25 -1.08 1.08
N ALA A 496 -16.52 -0.14 1.69
CA ALA A 496 -15.55 -0.46 2.74
C ALA A 496 -16.20 -1.00 4.01
N PHE A 497 -17.42 -0.55 4.34
CA PHE A 497 -18.19 -1.11 5.46
C PHE A 497 -18.45 -2.60 5.27
N VAL A 498 -18.96 -2.98 4.10
CA VAL A 498 -19.31 -4.38 3.81
C VAL A 498 -18.06 -5.27 3.77
N GLN A 499 -16.96 -4.76 3.21
CA GLN A 499 -15.69 -5.48 3.21
C GLN A 499 -15.12 -5.65 4.63
N PHE A 500 -15.17 -4.60 5.46
CA PHE A 500 -14.73 -4.69 6.85
C PHE A 500 -15.49 -5.80 7.60
N GLU A 501 -16.81 -5.84 7.46
CA GLU A 501 -17.66 -6.87 8.08
C GLU A 501 -17.28 -8.27 7.59
N LYS A 502 -16.98 -8.42 6.28
CA LYS A 502 -16.51 -9.70 5.71
C LYS A 502 -15.10 -10.10 6.17
N PHE A 503 -14.18 -9.14 6.32
CA PHE A 503 -12.81 -9.41 6.77
C PHE A 503 -12.75 -9.80 8.24
N THR A 504 -13.58 -9.18 9.07
CA THR A 504 -13.47 -9.26 10.53
C THR A 504 -14.55 -10.09 11.21
N GLY A 505 -15.71 -10.26 10.56
CA GLY A 505 -16.92 -10.80 11.19
C GLY A 505 -17.57 -9.84 12.19
N LEU A 506 -17.10 -8.58 12.28
CA LEU A 506 -17.56 -7.57 13.23
C LEU A 506 -18.32 -6.45 12.51
N PRO A 507 -19.30 -5.78 13.16
CA PRO A 507 -19.96 -4.61 12.59
C PRO A 507 -18.96 -3.51 12.22
N ALA A 508 -19.12 -2.88 11.06
CA ALA A 508 -18.21 -1.82 10.63
C ALA A 508 -18.32 -0.58 11.54
N PRO A 509 -17.19 0.02 11.99
CA PRO A 509 -17.19 1.28 12.72
C PRO A 509 -17.44 2.46 11.77
N LYS A 510 -18.70 2.60 11.30
CA LYS A 510 -19.09 3.47 10.18
C LYS A 510 -18.65 4.92 10.36
N GLN A 511 -18.85 5.49 11.55
CA GLN A 511 -18.49 6.88 11.82
C GLN A 511 -16.98 7.11 11.74
N LEU A 512 -16.19 6.22 12.35
CA LEU A 512 -14.73 6.31 12.32
C LEU A 512 -14.20 6.28 10.88
N ILE A 513 -14.72 5.38 10.04
CA ILE A 513 -14.30 5.27 8.64
C ILE A 513 -14.63 6.56 7.87
N ARG A 514 -15.81 7.16 8.09
CA ARG A 514 -16.19 8.45 7.49
C ARG A 514 -15.25 9.57 7.93
N ASP A 515 -15.03 9.71 9.23
CA ASP A 515 -14.17 10.75 9.80
C ASP A 515 -12.71 10.59 9.35
N THR A 516 -12.27 9.35 9.13
CA THR A 516 -10.93 9.05 8.65
C THR A 516 -10.77 9.42 7.18
N LEU A 517 -11.78 9.16 6.33
CA LEU A 517 -11.72 9.62 4.95
C LEU A 517 -11.70 11.14 4.87
N ALA A 518 -12.57 11.82 5.61
CA ALA A 518 -12.68 13.28 5.63
C ALA A 518 -11.39 13.99 6.03
N ARG A 519 -10.60 13.41 6.95
CA ARG A 519 -9.28 13.95 7.35
C ARG A 519 -8.19 13.77 6.29
N ASN A 520 -8.39 12.84 5.34
CA ASN A 520 -7.41 12.42 4.35
C ASN A 520 -7.81 12.76 2.89
N THR A 521 -8.93 13.46 2.68
CA THR A 521 -9.42 13.94 1.37
C THR A 521 -9.55 15.44 1.40
#